data_AF-A0A504YS76-F1
#
_entry.id   AF-A0A504YS76-F1
#
_cell.length_a   1.000
_cell.length_b   1.000
_cell.length_c   1.000
_cell.angle_alpha   90.00
_cell.angle_beta   90.00
_cell.angle_gamma   90.00
#
_symmetry.space_group_name_H-M   'P 1'
#
loop_
_entity.id
_entity.type
_entity.pdbx_description
1 polymer ?
#
loop_
_entity_poly.entity_id
_entity_poly.type
_entity_poly.pdbx_seq_one_letter_code
_entity_poly.pdbx_strand_id
1 'polypeptide(L)'
;MTQVEHKRNITCGNVGGCEEQTERPPKIIERPCLHPKQFVNLETEPPKDMLLFSASGNGKKLCARVVVNDTEACIIRVVDSELVRKRACMVRNRLV
;
A
#
# COMPACT_ATOMS: atom_id res chain seq x y z
N MET A 1 -9.81 6.09 12.14
CA MET A 1 -9.47 7.38 11.52
C MET A 1 -8.39 7.07 10.51
N THR A 2 -8.56 7.46 9.25
CA THR A 2 -7.53 7.27 8.23
C THR A 2 -6.34 8.15 8.59
N GLN A 3 -5.20 7.54 8.91
CA GLN A 3 -3.97 8.30 9.14
C GLN A 3 -3.23 8.40 7.81
N VAL A 4 -3.11 9.62 7.31
CA VAL A 4 -2.21 9.96 6.20
C VAL A 4 -0.84 10.14 6.84
N GLU A 5 0.07 9.19 6.64
CA GLU A 5 1.44 9.35 7.12
C GLU A 5 2.27 10.12 6.09
N HIS A 6 3.09 11.06 6.56
CA HIS A 6 4.07 11.77 5.72
C HIS A 6 5.38 10.98 5.57
N LYS A 7 6.07 11.26 4.45
CA LYS A 7 7.32 10.63 3.98
C LYS A 7 8.33 10.42 5.13
N ARG A 8 8.79 9.19 5.32
CA ARG A 8 9.91 8.82 6.20
C ARG A 8 11.11 8.43 5.34
N ASN A 9 12.30 8.85 5.72
CA ASN A 9 13.53 8.58 4.97
C ASN A 9 13.99 7.12 5.18
N ILE A 10 13.32 6.17 4.52
CA ILE A 10 13.59 4.73 4.60
C ILE A 10 13.91 4.24 3.19
N THR A 11 15.13 3.76 2.97
CA THR A 11 15.59 3.30 1.66
C THR A 11 15.46 1.78 1.54
N CYS A 12 15.31 1.27 0.32
CA CYS A 12 15.29 -0.17 0.00
C CYS A 12 16.45 -0.96 0.62
N GLY A 13 17.65 -0.38 0.71
CA GLY A 13 18.81 -1.01 1.36
C GLY A 13 18.65 -1.35 2.85
N ASN A 14 17.63 -0.79 3.53
CA ASN A 14 17.35 -1.10 4.94
C ASN A 14 16.45 -2.33 5.12
N VAL A 15 15.93 -2.92 4.04
CA VAL A 15 15.02 -4.07 4.09
C VAL A 15 15.76 -5.32 3.62
N GLY A 16 16.36 -6.05 4.56
CA GLY A 16 17.05 -7.31 4.28
C GLY A 16 16.10 -8.47 4.00
N GLY A 17 16.44 -9.31 3.01
CA GLY A 17 15.76 -10.59 2.74
C GLY A 17 14.40 -10.48 2.02
N CYS A 18 14.06 -9.30 1.49
CA CYS A 18 12.82 -9.05 0.74
C CYS A 18 13.07 -8.26 -0.56
N GLU A 19 14.17 -8.56 -1.27
CA GLU A 19 14.56 -7.84 -2.49
C GLU A 19 13.48 -7.95 -3.58
N GLU A 20 12.99 -9.16 -3.84
CA GLU A 20 11.95 -9.40 -4.84
C GLU A 20 10.65 -8.64 -4.51
N GLN A 21 10.25 -8.59 -3.23
CA GLN A 21 9.06 -7.84 -2.80
C GLN A 21 9.29 -6.33 -2.78
N THR A 22 10.52 -5.84 -2.87
CA THR A 22 10.82 -4.40 -2.88
C THR A 22 11.01 -3.88 -4.30
N GLU A 23 11.50 -4.70 -5.24
CA GLU A 23 11.66 -4.31 -6.65
C GLU A 23 10.38 -4.43 -7.49
N ARG A 24 9.51 -5.41 -7.20
CA ARG A 24 8.28 -5.64 -7.98
C ARG A 24 7.23 -4.53 -7.82
N PRO A 25 6.92 -4.02 -6.61
CA PRO A 25 5.86 -3.04 -6.42
C PRO A 25 6.08 -1.71 -7.15
N PRO A 26 7.27 -1.06 -7.08
CA PRO A 26 7.52 0.17 -7.82
C PRO A 26 7.26 -0.02 -9.31
N LYS A 27 7.72 -1.14 -9.87
CA LYS A 27 7.53 -1.45 -11.28
C LYS A 27 6.06 -1.64 -11.68
N ILE A 28 5.23 -2.18 -10.79
CA ILE A 28 3.78 -2.34 -11.04
C ILE A 28 3.06 -1.00 -11.00
N ILE A 29 3.50 -0.07 -10.13
CA ILE A 29 2.90 1.26 -9.97
C ILE A 29 3.40 2.24 -11.04
N GLU A 30 4.70 2.24 -11.33
CA GLU A 30 5.35 3.18 -12.26
C GLU A 30 5.05 2.86 -13.71
N ARG A 31 4.96 1.58 -14.09
CA ARG A 31 4.83 1.16 -15.49
C ARG A 31 3.50 1.61 -16.13
N PRO A 32 2.35 1.58 -15.43
CA PRO A 32 1.12 2.24 -15.87
C PRO A 32 1.27 3.75 -16.05
N CYS A 33 1.99 4.43 -15.15
CA CYS A 33 2.18 5.88 -15.21
C CYS A 33 3.13 6.30 -16.35
N LEU A 34 4.21 5.56 -16.58
CA LEU A 34 5.22 5.89 -17.59
C LEU A 34 4.81 5.48 -19.02
N HIS A 35 4.09 4.36 -19.17
CA HIS A 35 3.77 3.79 -20.47
C HIS A 35 2.29 3.42 -20.65
N PRO A 36 1.36 4.38 -20.54
CA PRO A 36 -0.07 4.10 -20.69
C PRO A 36 -0.43 3.55 -22.08
N LYS A 37 0.31 3.94 -23.13
CA LYS A 37 0.10 3.48 -24.50
C LYS A 37 0.29 1.97 -24.68
N GLN A 38 1.12 1.34 -23.85
CA GLN A 38 1.32 -0.12 -23.89
C GLN A 38 0.07 -0.88 -23.47
N PHE A 39 -0.70 -0.34 -22.53
CA PHE A 39 -1.95 -0.93 -22.05
C PHE A 39 -3.10 -0.72 -23.04
N VAL A 40 -3.15 0.46 -23.69
CA VAL A 40 -4.15 0.78 -24.72
C VAL A 40 -4.04 -0.13 -25.93
N ASN A 41 -2.82 -0.37 -26.42
CA ASN A 41 -2.59 -1.23 -27.59
C ASN A 41 -2.89 -2.71 -27.32
N LEU A 42 -2.79 -3.14 -26.06
CA LEU A 42 -3.07 -4.50 -25.65
C LEU A 42 -4.53 -4.70 -25.21
N GLU A 43 -5.35 -3.64 -25.21
CA GLU A 43 -6.72 -3.64 -24.67
C GLU A 43 -6.81 -4.21 -23.25
N THR A 44 -5.76 -4.06 -22.44
CA THR A 44 -5.70 -4.57 -21.06
C THR A 44 -5.70 -3.42 -20.07
N GLU A 45 -6.47 -3.58 -18.99
CA GLU A 45 -6.46 -2.62 -17.90
C GLU A 45 -5.16 -2.75 -17.08
N PRO A 46 -4.52 -1.63 -16.71
CA PRO A 46 -3.38 -1.68 -15.81
C PRO A 46 -3.81 -2.20 -14.42
N PRO A 47 -2.89 -2.86 -13.69
CA PRO A 47 -3.17 -3.31 -12.33
C PRO A 47 -3.48 -2.11 -11.42
N LYS A 48 -4.63 -2.14 -10.75
CA LYS A 48 -5.11 -1.07 -9.87
C LYS A 48 -4.67 -1.26 -8.43
N ASP A 49 -4.63 -2.51 -7.97
CA ASP A 49 -4.41 -2.85 -6.57
C ASP A 49 -3.28 -3.88 -6.40
N MET A 50 -2.58 -3.82 -5.27
CA MET A 50 -1.54 -4.78 -4.90
C MET A 50 -1.73 -5.24 -3.45
N LEU A 51 -1.78 -6.55 -3.24
CA LEU A 51 -1.85 -7.16 -1.92
C LEU A 51 -0.52 -7.81 -1.55
N LEU A 52 0.06 -7.43 -0.40
CA LEU A 52 1.26 -8.05 0.13
C LEU A 52 0.91 -9.13 1.17
N PHE A 53 1.22 -10.39 0.87
CA PHE A 53 1.05 -11.54 1.77
C PHE A 53 2.38 -12.25 2.10
N SER A 54 2.53 -12.74 3.34
CA SER A 54 3.76 -13.26 3.97
C SER A 54 3.47 -13.58 5.46
N ALA A 55 4.24 -14.47 6.06
CA ALA A 55 4.24 -14.68 7.49
C ALA A 55 4.59 -13.40 8.27
N SER A 56 4.17 -13.32 9.53
CA SER A 56 4.54 -12.25 10.46
C SER A 56 6.06 -12.22 10.65
N GLY A 57 6.68 -11.05 10.57
CA GLY A 57 8.14 -10.86 10.74
C GLY A 57 8.90 -10.49 9.46
N ASN A 58 8.36 -10.77 8.28
CA ASN A 58 9.05 -10.54 6.99
C ASN A 58 8.93 -9.09 6.47
N GLY A 59 8.92 -8.09 7.34
CA GLY A 59 9.09 -6.70 6.89
C GLY A 59 8.01 -6.09 5.97
N LYS A 60 6.87 -6.73 5.68
CA LYS A 60 5.81 -6.18 4.79
C LYS A 60 5.45 -4.71 5.03
N LYS A 61 5.29 -4.35 6.30
CA LYS A 61 4.95 -2.97 6.70
C LYS A 61 6.09 -2.01 6.37
N LEU A 62 7.34 -2.47 6.41
CA LEU A 62 8.53 -1.72 5.99
C LEU A 62 8.59 -1.63 4.46
N CYS A 63 8.38 -2.73 3.72
CA CYS A 63 8.34 -2.71 2.25
C CYS A 63 7.33 -1.69 1.72
N ALA A 64 6.10 -1.69 2.24
CA ALA A 64 5.08 -0.73 1.82
C ALA A 64 5.50 0.73 2.05
N ARG A 65 6.28 1.01 3.11
CA ARG A 65 6.77 2.36 3.38
C ARG A 65 7.91 2.77 2.45
N VAL A 66 8.82 1.85 2.15
CA VAL A 66 9.93 2.09 1.20
C VAL A 66 9.37 2.40 -0.18
N VAL A 67 8.44 1.58 -0.67
CA VAL A 67 7.81 1.77 -1.99
C VAL A 67 7.16 3.14 -2.11
N VAL A 68 6.45 3.58 -1.07
CA VAL A 68 5.84 4.91 -1.03
C VAL A 68 6.89 6.03 -1.04
N ASN A 69 8.00 5.85 -0.31
CA ASN A 69 9.10 6.82 -0.30
C ASN A 69 9.76 6.95 -1.67
N ASP A 70 9.99 5.83 -2.36
CA ASP A 70 10.65 5.78 -3.66
C ASP A 70 9.75 6.31 -4.79
N THR A 71 8.44 6.03 -4.74
CA THR A 71 7.47 6.48 -5.75
C THR A 71 6.85 7.85 -5.47
N GLU A 72 7.27 8.52 -4.39
CA GLU A 72 6.69 9.79 -3.91
C GLU A 72 5.15 9.77 -3.74
N ALA A 73 4.60 8.59 -3.47
CA ALA A 73 3.17 8.38 -3.32
C ALA A 73 2.66 8.78 -1.92
N CYS A 74 1.34 8.90 -1.78
CA CYS A 74 0.70 9.11 -0.48
C CYS A 74 0.29 7.77 0.15
N ILE A 75 0.58 7.54 1.44
CA ILE A 75 0.15 6.32 2.15
C ILE A 75 -1.05 6.59 3.04
N ILE A 76 -2.13 5.84 2.82
CA ILE A 76 -3.31 5.84 3.68
C ILE A 76 -3.30 4.55 4.49
N ARG A 77 -3.02 4.67 5.79
CA ARG A 77 -3.03 3.51 6.68
C ARG A 77 -4.41 3.37 7.33
N VAL A 78 -5.06 2.24 7.08
CA VAL A 78 -6.30 1.84 7.74
C VAL A 78 -6.03 0.62 8.61
N VAL A 79 -6.52 0.65 9.85
CA VAL A 79 -6.45 -0.49 10.76
C VAL A 79 -7.87 -0.97 11.00
N ASP A 80 -8.15 -2.25 10.72
CA ASP A 80 -9.51 -2.82 10.79
C ASP A 80 -10.15 -2.68 12.17
N SER A 81 -9.37 -2.77 13.25
CA SER A 81 -9.89 -2.60 14.61
C SER A 81 -10.52 -1.21 14.84
N GLU A 82 -10.09 -0.19 14.11
CA GLU A 82 -10.70 1.14 14.17
C GLU A 82 -12.02 1.24 13.40
N LEU A 83 -12.18 0.47 12.32
CA LEU A 83 -13.41 0.42 11.55
C LEU A 83 -14.54 -0.23 12.36
N VAL A 84 -14.21 -1.32 13.08
CA VAL A 84 -15.17 -2.04 13.92
C VAL A 84 -15.67 -1.18 15.08
N ARG A 85 -14.79 -0.39 15.72
CA ARG A 85 -15.16 0.47 16.86
C ARG A 85 -16.20 1.54 16.50
N LYS A 86 -16.13 2.12 15.29
CA LYS A 86 -17.14 3.07 14.82
C LYS A 86 -18.51 2.43 14.64
N ARG A 87 -18.59 1.21 14.08
CA ARG A 87 -19.86 0.51 13.90
C ARG A 87 -20.46 0.04 15.23
N ALA A 88 -19.65 -0.51 16.13
CA ALA A 88 -20.11 -0.92 17.45
C ALA A 88 -20.64 0.26 18.29
N CYS A 89 -20.04 1.44 18.16
CA CYS A 89 -20.51 2.66 18.81
C CYS A 89 -21.78 3.23 18.15
N MET A 90 -21.87 3.23 16.81
CA MET A 90 -23.08 3.67 16.09
C MET A 90 -24.31 2.82 16.41
N VAL A 91 -24.16 1.50 16.59
CA VAL A 91 -25.28 0.62 16.97
C VAL A 91 -25.81 0.94 18.37
N ARG A 92 -24.98 1.41 19.30
CA ARG A 92 -25.44 1.80 20.65
C ARG A 92 -26.19 3.12 20.67
N ASN A 93 -25.87 4.07 19.80
CA ASN A 93 -26.52 5.39 19.76
C ASN A 93 -27.88 5.41 19.03
N ARG A 94 -28.39 4.26 18.60
CA ARG A 94 -29.72 4.12 17.99
C ARG A 94 -30.74 3.41 18.90
N LEU A 95 -30.33 3.09 20.14
CA LEU A 95 -31.16 2.52 21.20
C LEU A 95 -31.25 3.54 22.35
N VAL A 96 -31.75 4.74 22.05
CA VAL A 96 -32.35 5.68 23.02
C VAL A 96 -33.50 6.38 22.32
#